data_AF-Q54CZ3-F1
#
_entry.id   AF-Q54CZ3-F1
#
_cell.length_a   1.000
_cell.length_b   1.000
_cell.length_c   1.000
_cell.angle_alpha   90.00
_cell.angle_beta   90.00
_cell.angle_gamma   90.00
#
_symmetry.space_group_name_H-M   'P 1'
#
loop_
_entity.id
_entity.type
_entity.pdbx_description
1 polymer ?
#
loop_
_entity_poly.entity_id
_entity_poly.type
_entity_poly.pdbx_seq_one_letter_code
_entity_poly.pdbx_strand_id
1 'polypeptide(L)'
;MTTTTTNKIPKIKNENDDNNNNNKIPIIKNENDNNNNNNNWEELKLFKNKLDLKKTLFSAQSFIWKEIVINEIVNEYVGVIGDNIIVLRYKEGSEQDIIEYKFIDSEKRINHDSELMKMQDRISTLQNYFYLDLDINQLFKKWRNDEIGNDDNGDKKLHQLNHQFRKSCDKFIGLRLTRQNPVDCLFSFICSQNNNVSRITSLVNKLIVGYGSKITDYNHTDYYKFPTLSQLSNATVEELNDLGFGYRSKYIVESCKQVIEKGGEQWLNQLKLKPHLEVQKELTTLMGVGKKVADCVSLMSMDNPNAVAIDTHIYQISKKYLPSLANSSSSLTPKLYQDISNLWESIFGDHAGWAQTILFANELSVFKEKSKNIKIKKEINQNNNNNNLKIELKNEKENLKNEKENLKRKIITRSTTSTTSTTTNTINDNLNPKNKKKK
;
A
#
# COMPACT_ATOMS: atom_id res chain seq x y z
N MET A 1 -19.70 27.79 -35.38
CA MET A 1 -19.16 28.71 -34.34
C MET A 1 -19.08 27.87 -33.08
N THR A 2 -17.96 27.35 -32.60
CA THR A 2 -16.60 27.88 -32.43
C THR A 2 -15.55 26.84 -32.85
N THR A 3 -14.48 27.34 -33.45
CA THR A 3 -13.35 26.60 -34.03
C THR A 3 -12.29 26.23 -32.99
N THR A 4 -11.69 25.07 -33.23
CA THR A 4 -10.58 24.38 -32.56
C THR A 4 -9.28 25.20 -32.49
N THR A 5 -8.54 25.07 -31.38
CA THR A 5 -7.09 25.37 -31.32
C THR A 5 -6.38 24.19 -30.67
N THR A 6 -5.72 23.38 -31.50
CA THR A 6 -4.78 22.32 -31.12
C THR A 6 -3.44 22.92 -30.70
N ASN A 7 -2.86 22.47 -29.57
CA ASN A 7 -1.45 22.68 -29.24
C ASN A 7 -0.73 21.32 -29.12
N LYS A 8 0.39 21.24 -29.84
CA LYS A 8 1.23 20.05 -30.08
C LYS A 8 1.99 19.59 -28.83
N ILE A 9 2.02 18.28 -28.60
CA ILE A 9 2.90 17.57 -27.67
C ILE A 9 4.27 17.33 -28.35
N PRO A 10 5.42 17.53 -27.68
CA PRO A 10 6.72 17.11 -28.21
C PRO A 10 6.99 15.61 -27.95
N LYS A 11 7.43 14.90 -29.01
CA LYS A 11 7.92 13.51 -28.98
C LYS A 11 9.26 13.42 -28.24
N ILE A 12 9.41 12.48 -27.31
CA ILE A 12 10.73 11.99 -26.84
C ILE A 12 10.79 10.47 -27.05
N LYS A 13 11.89 10.05 -27.67
CA LYS A 13 12.19 8.71 -28.18
C LYS A 13 12.45 7.69 -27.07
N ASN A 14 12.03 6.45 -27.32
CA ASN A 14 12.44 5.23 -26.62
C ASN A 14 13.94 4.96 -26.82
N GLU A 15 14.63 4.55 -25.76
CA GLU A 15 15.83 3.71 -25.84
C GLU A 15 15.94 2.80 -24.60
N ASN A 16 15.97 1.50 -24.89
CA ASN A 16 16.67 0.40 -24.21
C ASN A 16 16.09 -0.24 -22.93
N ASP A 17 15.51 -1.42 -23.19
CA ASP A 17 15.65 -2.70 -22.48
C ASP A 17 16.61 -2.76 -21.28
N ASP A 18 16.12 -3.26 -20.15
CA ASP A 18 16.74 -4.41 -19.49
C ASP A 18 15.83 -5.07 -18.44
N ASN A 19 15.62 -6.37 -18.67
CA ASN A 19 14.83 -7.30 -17.85
C ASN A 19 15.53 -7.62 -16.52
N ASN A 20 15.00 -7.15 -15.37
CA ASN A 20 15.05 -7.91 -14.12
C ASN A 20 14.07 -7.39 -13.06
N ASN A 21 12.84 -7.91 -13.09
CA ASN A 21 11.73 -7.44 -12.29
C ASN A 21 11.69 -8.16 -10.93
N ASN A 22 12.46 -7.68 -9.96
CA ASN A 22 12.30 -8.04 -8.54
C ASN A 22 11.35 -7.03 -7.88
N ASN A 23 10.24 -7.53 -7.34
CA ASN A 23 9.22 -6.77 -6.59
C ASN A 23 9.84 -5.79 -5.58
N LYS A 24 10.01 -4.53 -5.99
CA LYS A 24 10.49 -3.45 -5.13
C LYS A 24 9.33 -2.49 -4.87
N ILE A 25 8.97 -2.37 -3.59
CA ILE A 25 8.23 -1.23 -3.06
C ILE A 25 8.96 0.05 -3.52
N PRO A 26 8.26 1.10 -3.97
CA PRO A 26 8.90 2.39 -4.19
C PRO A 26 9.48 2.90 -2.86
N ILE A 27 10.81 2.78 -2.72
CA ILE A 27 11.57 3.33 -1.60
C ILE A 27 12.02 4.73 -2.01
N ILE A 28 11.52 5.75 -1.32
CA ILE A 28 12.07 7.10 -1.44
C ILE A 28 13.25 7.15 -0.46
N LYS A 29 14.44 7.46 -0.95
CA LYS A 29 15.59 7.76 -0.09
C LYS A 29 15.46 9.20 0.36
N ASN A 30 15.50 9.42 1.67
CA ASN A 30 15.54 10.77 2.21
C ASN A 30 16.93 11.38 1.96
N GLU A 31 17.01 12.42 1.13
CA GLU A 31 18.19 13.27 0.99
C GLU A 31 17.86 14.61 1.67
N ASN A 32 18.38 14.80 2.90
CA ASN A 32 18.39 16.04 3.69
C ASN A 32 17.05 16.56 4.26
N ASP A 33 16.64 16.00 5.41
CA ASP A 33 15.79 16.70 6.39
C ASP A 33 16.69 17.48 7.37
N ASN A 34 17.31 18.57 6.90
CA ASN A 34 17.93 19.59 7.75
C ASN A 34 16.90 20.68 8.05
N ASN A 35 15.87 20.32 8.83
CA ASN A 35 15.08 21.29 9.56
C ASN A 35 14.66 20.68 10.91
N ASN A 36 15.35 21.11 11.96
CA ASN A 36 14.99 20.93 13.37
C ASN A 36 13.51 21.31 13.59
N ASN A 37 12.62 20.32 13.67
CA ASN A 37 11.31 20.43 14.32
C ASN A 37 10.86 19.03 14.77
N ASN A 38 11.51 18.51 15.82
CA ASN A 38 11.12 17.25 16.46
C ASN A 38 9.74 17.30 17.16
N ASN A 39 9.00 18.41 17.07
CA ASN A 39 7.72 18.64 17.77
C ASN A 39 6.45 18.49 16.93
N ASN A 40 6.53 18.12 15.65
CA ASN A 40 5.35 18.14 14.77
C ASN A 40 4.63 16.79 14.63
N TRP A 41 4.99 15.77 15.43
CA TRP A 41 4.32 14.47 15.40
C TRP A 41 3.19 14.45 16.43
N GLU A 42 2.05 13.91 16.03
CA GLU A 42 0.99 13.52 16.95
C GLU A 42 1.04 12.02 17.20
N GLU A 43 0.52 11.58 18.34
CA GLU A 43 0.61 10.19 18.79
C GLU A 43 -0.77 9.53 18.85
N LEU A 44 -0.86 8.31 18.30
CA LEU A 44 -2.01 7.42 18.42
C LEU A 44 -1.59 6.18 19.21
N LYS A 45 -2.09 6.08 20.44
CA LYS A 45 -1.85 4.95 21.35
C LYS A 45 -2.72 3.76 20.96
N LEU A 46 -2.15 2.55 20.91
CA LEU A 46 -2.87 1.35 20.45
C LEU A 46 -3.54 0.52 21.57
N PHE A 47 -3.36 0.85 22.86
CA PHE A 47 -4.06 0.24 24.00
C PHE A 47 -4.20 -1.29 23.95
N LYS A 48 -3.08 -2.02 23.99
CA LYS A 48 -3.00 -3.50 23.86
C LYS A 48 -3.47 -4.08 22.51
N ASN A 49 -3.99 -3.26 21.59
CA ASN A 49 -4.19 -3.64 20.20
C ASN A 49 -2.85 -3.65 19.45
N LYS A 50 -2.82 -4.22 18.24
CA LYS A 50 -1.61 -4.33 17.41
C LYS A 50 -1.87 -3.81 16.00
N LEU A 51 -0.95 -2.99 15.51
CA LEU A 51 -0.88 -2.54 14.13
C LEU A 51 0.56 -2.62 13.65
N ASP A 52 0.83 -3.47 12.67
CA ASP A 52 2.08 -3.48 11.93
C ASP A 52 1.86 -2.72 10.63
N LEU A 53 2.45 -1.53 10.55
CA LEU A 53 2.31 -0.64 9.40
C LEU A 53 2.81 -1.30 8.11
N LYS A 54 3.99 -1.94 8.14
CA LYS A 54 4.57 -2.55 6.92
C LYS A 54 3.67 -3.67 6.40
N LYS A 55 3.25 -4.56 7.29
CA LYS A 55 2.43 -5.72 6.93
C LYS A 55 1.05 -5.29 6.44
N THR A 56 0.46 -4.29 7.08
CA THR A 56 -0.85 -3.76 6.70
C THR A 56 -0.77 -3.02 5.36
N LEU A 57 0.14 -2.06 5.21
CA LEU A 57 0.20 -1.17 4.05
C LEU A 57 0.73 -1.86 2.78
N PHE A 58 1.53 -2.92 2.91
CA PHE A 58 2.10 -3.66 1.76
C PHE A 58 1.55 -5.07 1.57
N SER A 59 0.39 -5.40 2.16
CA SER A 59 -0.33 -6.66 1.92
C SER A 59 -1.24 -6.63 0.67
N ALA A 60 -0.96 -5.70 -0.27
CA ALA A 60 -1.71 -5.50 -1.52
C ALA A 60 -3.20 -5.18 -1.32
N GLN A 61 -3.54 -4.61 -0.17
CA GLN A 61 -4.87 -4.07 0.09
C GLN A 61 -5.04 -2.68 -0.50
N SER A 62 -4.01 -1.85 -0.32
CA SER A 62 -3.91 -0.49 -0.85
C SER A 62 -2.63 -0.37 -1.69
N PHE A 63 -2.63 0.55 -2.65
CA PHE A 63 -1.53 0.74 -3.59
C PHE A 63 -0.97 2.17 -3.59
N ILE A 64 -1.38 2.99 -2.63
CA ILE A 64 -1.04 4.42 -2.55
C ILE A 64 0.11 4.72 -1.58
N TRP A 65 0.51 3.75 -0.77
CA TRP A 65 1.53 3.91 0.26
C TRP A 65 2.94 3.68 -0.27
N LYS A 66 3.89 4.50 0.20
CA LYS A 66 5.31 4.42 -0.08
C LYS A 66 6.09 4.28 1.23
N GLU A 67 7.18 3.53 1.22
CA GLU A 67 8.08 3.37 2.37
C GLU A 67 9.26 4.33 2.21
N ILE A 68 9.51 5.15 3.22
CA ILE A 68 10.69 6.01 3.34
C ILE A 68 11.58 5.40 4.41
N VAL A 69 12.72 4.87 3.99
CA VAL A 69 13.71 4.28 4.91
C VAL A 69 14.55 5.43 5.46
N ILE A 70 14.35 5.77 6.74
CA ILE A 70 15.08 6.84 7.41
C ILE A 70 16.44 6.33 7.90
N ASN A 71 16.43 5.19 8.59
CA ASN A 71 17.65 4.48 9.02
C ASN A 71 17.38 2.97 9.15
N GLU A 72 18.29 2.21 9.77
CA GLU A 72 18.14 0.75 9.88
C GLU A 72 16.98 0.30 10.80
N ILE A 73 16.43 1.22 11.61
CA ILE A 73 15.45 0.93 12.67
C ILE A 73 14.10 1.59 12.36
N VAL A 74 14.12 2.81 11.83
CA VAL A 74 12.93 3.64 11.63
C VAL A 74 12.61 3.74 10.14
N ASN A 75 11.39 3.29 9.82
CA ASN A 75 10.75 3.52 8.54
C ASN A 75 9.55 4.44 8.73
N GLU A 76 9.40 5.36 7.79
CA GLU A 76 8.20 6.18 7.64
C GLU A 76 7.37 5.65 6.47
N TYR A 77 6.06 5.77 6.55
CA TYR A 77 5.13 5.35 5.52
C TYR A 77 4.30 6.55 5.10
N VAL A 78 4.34 6.88 3.82
CA VAL A 78 3.67 8.06 3.27
C VAL A 78 2.59 7.64 2.29
N GLY A 79 1.39 8.18 2.47
CA GLY A 79 0.24 7.95 1.61
C GLY A 79 -0.65 9.18 1.58
N VAL A 80 -1.80 9.06 0.92
CA VAL A 80 -2.80 10.12 0.86
C VAL A 80 -4.13 9.54 1.34
N ILE A 81 -4.79 10.21 2.28
CA ILE A 81 -6.16 9.87 2.67
C ILE A 81 -6.98 11.15 2.63
N GLY A 82 -8.02 11.15 1.80
CA GLY A 82 -8.81 12.33 1.50
C GLY A 82 -7.92 13.43 0.92
N ASP A 83 -7.87 14.56 1.61
CA ASP A 83 -7.20 15.77 1.14
C ASP A 83 -5.79 15.96 1.69
N ASN A 84 -5.28 15.02 2.49
CA ASN A 84 -4.04 15.17 3.23
C ASN A 84 -3.02 14.12 2.82
N ILE A 85 -1.75 14.53 2.76
CA ILE A 85 -0.62 13.60 2.81
C ILE A 85 -0.52 13.12 4.26
N ILE A 86 -0.47 11.81 4.46
CA ILE A 86 -0.30 11.21 5.78
C ILE A 86 1.06 10.54 5.85
N VAL A 87 1.84 10.89 6.88
CA VAL A 87 3.09 10.24 7.23
C VAL A 87 2.89 9.47 8.52
N LEU A 88 3.24 8.20 8.54
CA LEU A 88 3.12 7.31 9.70
C LEU A 88 4.47 6.71 10.04
N ARG A 89 4.76 6.56 11.33
CA ARG A 89 5.85 5.68 11.79
C ARG A 89 5.48 5.01 13.10
N TYR A 90 6.05 3.83 13.30
CA TYR A 90 5.92 3.12 14.55
C TYR A 90 6.94 3.65 15.56
N LYS A 91 6.49 3.77 16.81
CA LYS A 91 7.33 4.07 17.97
C LYS A 91 6.98 3.10 19.10
N GLU A 92 8.00 2.41 19.59
CA GLU A 92 7.87 1.58 20.78
C GLU A 92 7.64 2.50 21.99
N GLY A 93 6.47 2.42 22.61
CA GLY A 93 6.17 3.14 23.84
C GLY A 93 6.51 2.29 25.06
N SER A 94 6.73 2.93 26.22
CA SER A 94 7.12 2.25 27.46
C SER A 94 6.06 1.27 27.99
N GLU A 95 4.78 1.54 27.73
CA GLU A 95 3.65 0.72 28.21
C GLU A 95 2.82 0.11 27.08
N GLN A 96 2.84 0.72 25.90
CA GLN A 96 2.03 0.34 24.75
C GLN A 96 2.64 0.84 23.45
N ASP A 97 2.31 0.17 22.37
CA ASP A 97 2.70 0.57 21.02
C ASP A 97 2.05 1.91 20.64
N ILE A 98 2.83 2.77 19.98
CA ILE A 98 2.40 4.10 19.52
C ILE A 98 2.62 4.19 18.01
N ILE A 99 1.63 4.74 17.31
CA ILE A 99 1.81 5.23 15.94
C ILE A 99 1.96 6.74 16.00
N GLU A 100 3.12 7.23 15.60
CA GLU A 100 3.32 8.66 15.37
C GLU A 100 2.82 9.01 13.95
N TYR A 101 2.10 10.12 13.83
CA TYR A 101 1.52 10.55 12.56
C TYR A 101 1.65 12.06 12.29
N LYS A 102 1.59 12.39 11.00
CA LYS A 102 1.45 13.75 10.47
C LYS A 102 0.38 13.76 9.39
N PHE A 103 -0.49 14.75 9.42
CA PHE A 103 -1.37 15.14 8.31
C PHE A 103 -0.84 16.45 7.75
N ILE A 104 -0.55 16.46 6.44
CA ILE A 104 0.00 17.61 5.73
C ILE A 104 -1.02 18.04 4.68
N ASP A 105 -1.50 19.27 4.79
CA ASP A 105 -2.50 19.83 3.88
C ASP A 105 -1.88 20.48 2.63
N SER A 106 -2.72 21.02 1.74
CA SER A 106 -2.28 21.69 0.52
C SER A 106 -1.42 22.94 0.77
N GLU A 107 -1.50 23.54 1.96
CA GLU A 107 -0.70 24.71 2.36
C GLU A 107 0.60 24.31 3.09
N LYS A 108 0.95 23.01 3.09
CA LYS A 108 2.11 22.43 3.80
C LYS A 108 2.04 22.59 5.32
N ARG A 109 0.87 22.85 5.89
CA ARG A 109 0.71 22.90 7.34
C ARG A 109 0.63 21.48 7.88
N ILE A 110 1.30 21.22 9.00
CA ILE A 110 1.39 19.88 9.61
C ILE A 110 0.49 19.85 10.85
N ASN A 111 -0.42 18.86 10.90
CA ASN A 111 -1.36 18.65 12.01
C ASN A 111 -2.13 19.93 12.39
N HIS A 112 -2.42 20.76 11.39
CA HIS A 112 -3.08 22.04 11.60
C HIS A 112 -4.55 21.80 11.99
N ASP A 113 -4.93 22.31 13.15
CA ASP A 113 -6.32 22.32 13.57
C ASP A 113 -7.10 23.41 12.84
N SER A 114 -8.14 23.00 12.13
CA SER A 114 -9.08 23.86 11.41
C SER A 114 -10.52 23.45 11.72
N GLU A 115 -11.50 24.19 11.20
CA GLU A 115 -12.90 23.78 11.29
C GLU A 115 -13.18 22.44 10.59
N LEU A 116 -12.42 22.12 9.54
CA LEU A 116 -12.59 20.91 8.72
C LEU A 116 -11.81 19.70 9.25
N MET A 117 -10.79 19.92 10.08
CA MET A 117 -9.91 18.86 10.56
C MET A 117 -9.29 19.27 11.89
N LYS A 118 -9.77 18.67 12.99
CA LYS A 118 -9.17 18.77 14.32
C LYS A 118 -8.38 17.51 14.63
N MET A 119 -7.58 17.53 15.69
CA MET A 119 -6.87 16.34 16.19
C MET A 119 -7.78 15.11 16.33
N GLN A 120 -9.00 15.27 16.84
CA GLN A 120 -9.93 14.16 16.98
C GLN A 120 -10.39 13.57 15.63
N ASP A 121 -10.50 14.39 14.60
CA ASP A 121 -10.86 13.95 13.24
C ASP A 121 -9.68 13.19 12.59
N ARG A 122 -8.44 13.63 12.82
CA ARG A 122 -7.22 12.91 12.40
C ARG A 122 -7.12 11.54 13.07
N ILE A 123 -7.33 11.49 14.39
CA ILE A 123 -7.38 10.24 15.16
C ILE A 123 -8.47 9.32 14.63
N SER A 124 -9.70 9.83 14.46
CA SER A 124 -10.83 9.08 13.93
C SER A 124 -10.54 8.54 12.51
N THR A 125 -9.90 9.33 11.66
CA THR A 125 -9.50 8.92 10.31
C THR A 125 -8.57 7.71 10.35
N LEU A 126 -7.53 7.74 11.19
CA LEU A 126 -6.60 6.62 11.33
C LEU A 126 -7.23 5.41 12.01
N GLN A 127 -8.03 5.63 13.06
CA GLN A 127 -8.76 4.56 13.74
C GLN A 127 -9.70 3.82 12.80
N ASN A 128 -10.45 4.55 11.97
CA ASN A 128 -11.33 3.97 10.97
C ASN A 128 -10.56 3.28 9.86
N TYR A 129 -9.52 3.93 9.30
CA TYR A 129 -8.75 3.36 8.19
C TYR A 129 -8.10 2.02 8.55
N PHE A 130 -7.68 1.84 9.81
CA PHE A 130 -7.01 0.63 10.30
C PHE A 130 -7.90 -0.27 11.17
N TYR A 131 -9.21 -0.02 11.30
CA TYR A 131 -10.11 -0.78 12.20
C TYR A 131 -9.55 -0.93 13.62
N LEU A 132 -9.10 0.16 14.24
CA LEU A 132 -8.47 0.11 15.57
C LEU A 132 -9.46 -0.08 16.73
N ASP A 133 -10.75 0.05 16.46
CA ASP A 133 -11.87 -0.28 17.35
C ASP A 133 -12.03 -1.80 17.55
N LEU A 134 -11.56 -2.63 16.61
CA LEU A 134 -11.60 -4.08 16.70
C LEU A 134 -10.34 -4.65 17.38
N ASP A 135 -10.49 -5.52 18.39
CA ASP A 135 -9.37 -6.23 19.00
C ASP A 135 -8.84 -7.33 18.07
N ILE A 136 -7.70 -7.07 17.44
CA ILE A 136 -7.09 -8.03 16.53
C ILE A 136 -6.59 -9.28 17.21
N ASN A 137 -6.18 -9.17 18.47
CA ASN A 137 -5.65 -10.32 19.18
C ASN A 137 -6.77 -11.33 19.41
N GLN A 138 -7.99 -10.86 19.69
CA GLN A 138 -9.17 -11.70 19.78
C GLN A 138 -9.51 -12.37 18.45
N LEU A 139 -9.44 -11.64 17.34
CA LEU A 139 -9.66 -12.21 16.00
C LEU A 139 -8.62 -13.29 15.67
N PHE A 140 -7.34 -13.05 15.93
CA PHE A 140 -6.28 -14.05 15.74
C PHE A 140 -6.53 -15.29 16.60
N LYS A 141 -6.90 -15.13 17.88
CA LYS A 141 -7.28 -16.26 18.76
C LYS A 141 -8.45 -17.06 18.19
N LYS A 142 -9.49 -16.39 17.68
CA LYS A 142 -10.66 -17.01 17.03
C LYS A 142 -10.26 -17.80 15.78
N TRP A 143 -9.47 -17.21 14.87
CA TRP A 143 -9.07 -17.86 13.61
C TRP A 143 -8.08 -19.00 13.79
N ARG A 144 -7.15 -18.86 14.75
CA ARG A 144 -6.31 -19.97 15.22
C ARG A 144 -7.12 -21.02 15.97
N ASN A 145 -8.33 -20.69 16.43
CA ASN A 145 -9.18 -21.58 17.21
C ASN A 145 -8.47 -22.01 18.52
N ASP A 146 -7.94 -21.04 19.26
CA ASP A 146 -7.09 -21.26 20.45
C ASP A 146 -7.85 -21.96 21.60
N GLU A 147 -9.19 -21.99 21.58
CA GLU A 147 -10.00 -22.77 22.53
C GLU A 147 -9.85 -24.28 22.34
N ILE A 148 -9.53 -24.69 21.10
CA ILE A 148 -9.15 -26.06 20.78
C ILE A 148 -7.66 -26.16 21.05
N GLY A 149 -7.31 -26.81 22.16
CA GLY A 149 -5.92 -27.02 22.58
C GLY A 149 -5.02 -27.53 21.44
N ASN A 150 -3.75 -27.14 21.47
CA ASN A 150 -2.76 -27.50 20.43
C ASN A 150 -2.21 -28.93 20.59
N ASP A 151 -2.98 -29.83 21.20
CA ASP A 151 -2.64 -31.24 21.32
C ASP A 151 -3.18 -32.04 20.13
N ASP A 152 -2.73 -33.28 19.99
CA ASP A 152 -3.15 -34.17 18.89
C ASP A 152 -4.68 -34.34 18.80
N ASN A 153 -5.40 -34.16 19.91
CA ASN A 153 -6.85 -34.31 19.96
C ASN A 153 -7.57 -33.07 19.42
N GLY A 154 -7.09 -31.88 19.78
CA GLY A 154 -7.61 -30.63 19.26
C GLY A 154 -7.30 -30.48 17.77
N ASP A 155 -6.08 -30.81 17.36
CA ASP A 155 -5.64 -30.73 15.97
C ASP A 155 -6.48 -31.63 15.04
N LYS A 156 -6.95 -32.79 15.50
CA LYS A 156 -7.86 -33.66 14.73
C LYS A 156 -9.26 -33.08 14.51
N LYS A 157 -9.71 -32.18 15.38
CA LYS A 157 -11.03 -31.52 15.25
C LYS A 157 -10.98 -30.30 14.33
N LEU A 158 -9.78 -29.78 14.11
CA LEU A 158 -9.58 -28.54 13.41
C LEU A 158 -9.55 -28.76 11.89
N HIS A 159 -10.22 -27.89 11.13
CA HIS A 159 -10.15 -27.94 9.67
C HIS A 159 -8.71 -27.67 9.20
N GLN A 160 -8.27 -28.35 8.13
CA GLN A 160 -6.89 -28.23 7.61
C GLN A 160 -6.52 -26.79 7.20
N LEU A 161 -7.50 -25.95 6.89
CA LEU A 161 -7.28 -24.54 6.61
C LEU A 161 -6.89 -23.74 7.86
N ASN A 162 -7.45 -24.03 9.05
CA ASN A 162 -6.98 -23.40 10.28
C ASN A 162 -5.56 -23.87 10.63
N HIS A 163 -5.20 -25.12 10.33
CA HIS A 163 -3.81 -25.60 10.46
C HIS A 163 -2.85 -24.75 9.63
N GLN A 164 -3.21 -24.46 8.39
CA GLN A 164 -2.43 -23.58 7.52
C GLN A 164 -2.37 -22.14 8.06
N PHE A 165 -3.47 -21.66 8.65
CA PHE A 165 -3.52 -20.37 9.32
C PHE A 165 -2.55 -20.32 10.51
N ARG A 166 -2.63 -21.28 11.45
CA ARG A 166 -1.74 -21.42 12.61
C ARG A 166 -0.26 -21.39 12.20
N LYS A 167 0.10 -22.06 11.10
CA LYS A 167 1.49 -22.09 10.59
C LYS A 167 2.03 -20.76 10.09
N SER A 168 1.14 -19.84 9.69
CA SER A 168 1.52 -18.62 8.97
C SER A 168 1.26 -17.36 9.78
N CYS A 169 0.26 -17.37 10.67
CA CYS A 169 -0.30 -16.17 11.28
C CYS A 169 0.68 -15.41 12.19
N ASP A 170 1.56 -16.10 12.91
CA ASP A 170 2.42 -15.46 13.91
C ASP A 170 3.36 -14.41 13.29
N LYS A 171 3.79 -14.64 12.04
CA LYS A 171 4.58 -13.67 11.26
C LYS A 171 3.79 -12.39 10.93
N PHE A 172 2.47 -12.48 10.91
CA PHE A 172 1.55 -11.43 10.47
C PHE A 172 0.72 -10.83 11.61
N ILE A 173 1.11 -11.06 12.87
CA ILE A 173 0.52 -10.36 14.01
C ILE A 173 0.57 -8.84 13.75
N GLY A 174 -0.57 -8.18 13.95
CA GLY A 174 -0.75 -6.75 13.69
C GLY A 174 -1.08 -6.38 12.23
N LEU A 175 -1.12 -7.32 11.28
CA LEU A 175 -1.65 -7.05 9.94
C LEU A 175 -3.16 -6.79 10.04
N ARG A 176 -3.58 -5.55 9.70
CA ARG A 176 -4.98 -5.14 9.73
C ARG A 176 -5.59 -5.08 8.34
N LEU A 177 -6.91 -5.12 8.27
CA LEU A 177 -7.64 -4.74 7.07
C LEU A 177 -7.57 -3.21 6.92
N THR A 178 -7.58 -2.70 5.69
CA THR A 178 -7.75 -1.26 5.44
C THR A 178 -9.20 -0.93 5.07
N ARG A 179 -9.70 0.20 5.56
CA ARG A 179 -11.02 0.77 5.22
C ARG A 179 -10.85 1.96 4.27
N GLN A 180 -10.78 1.68 2.97
CA GLN A 180 -10.49 2.66 1.93
C GLN A 180 -11.73 3.42 1.46
N ASN A 181 -11.51 4.56 0.79
CA ASN A 181 -12.57 5.23 0.04
C ASN A 181 -13.08 4.28 -1.08
N PRO A 182 -14.41 4.13 -1.26
CA PRO A 182 -14.99 3.28 -2.29
C PRO A 182 -14.53 3.53 -3.73
N VAL A 183 -14.37 4.79 -4.13
CA VAL A 183 -13.92 5.17 -5.48
C VAL A 183 -12.47 4.75 -5.67
N ASP A 184 -11.59 5.16 -4.76
CA ASP A 184 -10.16 4.82 -4.76
C ASP A 184 -9.96 3.31 -4.85
N CYS A 185 -10.67 2.57 -4.00
CA CYS A 185 -10.63 1.11 -3.92
C CYS A 185 -11.10 0.47 -5.24
N LEU A 186 -12.27 0.87 -5.76
CA LEU A 186 -12.86 0.33 -6.98
C LEU A 186 -11.91 0.47 -8.17
N PHE A 187 -11.46 1.69 -8.46
CA PHE A 187 -10.61 1.94 -9.63
C PHE A 187 -9.20 1.36 -9.46
N SER A 188 -8.69 1.28 -8.22
CA SER A 188 -7.46 0.54 -7.94
C SER A 188 -7.59 -0.95 -8.20
N PHE A 189 -8.71 -1.58 -7.81
CA PHE A 189 -8.91 -3.01 -8.06
C PHE A 189 -9.31 -3.33 -9.51
N ILE A 190 -9.88 -2.39 -10.26
CA ILE A 190 -9.98 -2.51 -11.72
C ILE A 190 -8.58 -2.59 -12.34
N CYS A 191 -7.62 -1.77 -11.87
CA CYS A 191 -6.22 -1.87 -12.27
C CYS A 191 -5.57 -3.21 -11.89
N SER A 192 -6.11 -3.88 -10.86
CA SER A 192 -5.51 -5.08 -10.29
C SER A 192 -5.54 -6.31 -11.18
N GLN A 193 -6.50 -6.42 -12.12
CA GLN A 193 -7.00 -7.69 -12.68
C GLN A 193 -5.95 -8.72 -13.11
N ASN A 194 -5.68 -9.06 -14.35
CA ASN A 194 -4.58 -9.98 -14.67
C ASN A 194 -3.20 -9.29 -14.48
N ASN A 195 -2.72 -9.07 -13.25
CA ASN A 195 -1.59 -8.19 -12.93
C ASN A 195 -0.78 -8.63 -11.69
N ASN A 196 0.33 -7.95 -11.41
CA ASN A 196 1.12 -8.13 -10.17
C ASN A 196 1.18 -6.83 -9.36
N VAL A 197 1.42 -6.94 -8.04
CA VAL A 197 1.37 -5.81 -7.09
C VAL A 197 2.20 -4.61 -7.56
N SER A 198 3.43 -4.82 -8.05
CA SER A 198 4.30 -3.73 -8.49
C SER A 198 3.71 -2.94 -9.66
N ARG A 199 3.23 -3.64 -10.71
CA ARG A 199 2.59 -2.98 -11.85
C ARG A 199 1.26 -2.34 -11.46
N ILE A 200 0.50 -2.93 -10.54
CA ILE A 200 -0.75 -2.32 -10.04
C ILE A 200 -0.44 -0.99 -9.36
N THR A 201 0.51 -0.96 -8.42
CA THR A 201 0.97 0.28 -7.77
C THR A 201 1.41 1.34 -8.78
N SER A 202 2.14 0.95 -9.83
CA SER A 202 2.52 1.88 -10.89
C SER A 202 1.31 2.43 -11.66
N LEU A 203 0.36 1.58 -12.06
CA LEU A 203 -0.84 2.02 -12.78
C LEU A 203 -1.71 2.93 -11.91
N VAL A 204 -1.92 2.57 -10.64
CA VAL A 204 -2.68 3.41 -9.70
C VAL A 204 -2.00 4.77 -9.51
N ASN A 205 -0.67 4.81 -9.34
CA ASN A 205 0.06 6.08 -9.27
C ASN A 205 -0.07 6.91 -10.55
N LYS A 206 -0.04 6.27 -11.74
CA LYS A 206 -0.27 6.98 -13.02
C LYS A 206 -1.69 7.54 -13.11
N LEU A 207 -2.69 6.80 -12.62
CA LEU A 207 -4.07 7.28 -12.57
C LEU A 207 -4.19 8.52 -11.66
N ILE A 208 -3.59 8.44 -10.48
CA ILE A 208 -3.56 9.51 -9.48
C ILE A 208 -2.85 10.76 -10.02
N VAL A 209 -1.66 10.62 -10.60
CA VAL A 209 -0.90 11.76 -11.13
C VAL A 209 -1.55 12.34 -12.40
N GLY A 210 -2.14 11.49 -13.24
CA GLY A 210 -2.71 11.91 -14.52
C GLY A 210 -4.06 12.62 -14.39
N TYR A 211 -4.89 12.23 -13.42
CA TYR A 211 -6.28 12.70 -13.30
C TYR A 211 -6.62 13.29 -11.93
N GLY A 212 -5.78 13.09 -10.91
CA GLY A 212 -5.99 13.63 -9.56
C GLY A 212 -5.56 15.09 -9.42
N SER A 213 -6.03 15.74 -8.36
CA SER A 213 -5.61 17.09 -8.00
C SER A 213 -4.35 17.06 -7.16
N LYS A 214 -3.33 17.86 -7.49
CA LYS A 214 -2.14 18.03 -6.66
C LYS A 214 -2.53 18.57 -5.27
N ILE A 215 -1.99 17.97 -4.21
CA ILE A 215 -2.12 18.46 -2.83
C ILE A 215 -0.97 19.43 -2.56
N THR A 216 0.24 18.87 -2.43
CA THR A 216 1.49 19.59 -2.23
C THR A 216 2.67 18.62 -2.44
N ASP A 217 3.90 19.07 -2.21
CA ASP A 217 5.08 18.21 -2.16
C ASP A 217 5.48 17.83 -0.73
N TYR A 218 6.03 16.63 -0.57
CA TYR A 218 6.68 16.16 0.65
C TYR A 218 7.93 15.36 0.29
N ASN A 219 9.08 15.67 0.92
CA ASN A 219 10.38 15.07 0.60
C ASN A 219 10.68 15.06 -0.91
N HIS A 220 10.57 16.23 -1.55
CA HIS A 220 10.83 16.44 -2.98
C HIS A 220 9.96 15.58 -3.92
N THR A 221 8.85 15.06 -3.43
CA THR A 221 7.89 14.26 -4.20
C THR A 221 6.53 14.92 -4.16
N ASP A 222 5.94 15.16 -5.34
CA ASP A 222 4.57 15.64 -5.45
C ASP A 222 3.56 14.54 -5.08
N TYR A 223 2.55 14.91 -4.30
CA TYR A 223 1.43 14.05 -3.95
C TYR A 223 0.11 14.64 -4.45
N TYR A 224 -0.80 13.76 -4.83
CA TYR A 224 -2.08 14.09 -5.46
C TYR A 224 -3.19 13.32 -4.77
N LYS A 225 -4.39 13.91 -4.75
CA LYS A 225 -5.62 13.23 -4.37
C LYS A 225 -5.93 12.14 -5.41
N PHE A 226 -6.63 11.09 -4.99
CA PHE A 226 -7.23 10.18 -5.96
C PHE A 226 -8.24 10.95 -6.83
N PRO A 227 -8.34 10.69 -8.15
CA PRO A 227 -9.27 11.39 -9.01
C PRO A 227 -10.72 11.19 -8.56
N THR A 228 -11.47 12.29 -8.49
CA THR A 228 -12.94 12.22 -8.36
C THR A 228 -13.55 11.57 -9.60
N LEU A 229 -14.79 11.08 -9.51
CA LEU A 229 -15.51 10.54 -10.68
C LEU A 229 -15.62 11.57 -11.82
N SER A 230 -15.77 12.86 -11.49
CA SER A 230 -15.83 13.95 -12.47
C SER A 230 -14.49 14.20 -13.17
N GLN A 231 -13.36 13.99 -12.48
CA GLN A 231 -12.05 14.07 -13.10
C GLN A 231 -11.80 12.85 -13.98
N LEU A 232 -12.14 11.66 -13.47
CA LEU A 232 -11.94 10.39 -14.15
C LEU A 232 -12.83 10.24 -15.40
N SER A 233 -14.00 10.88 -15.43
CA SER A 233 -14.88 10.88 -16.62
C SER A 233 -14.29 11.63 -17.82
N ASN A 234 -13.25 12.44 -17.62
CA ASN A 234 -12.52 13.07 -18.72
C ASN A 234 -11.46 12.14 -19.34
N ALA A 235 -11.17 11.00 -18.72
CA ALA A 235 -10.21 10.04 -19.25
C ALA A 235 -10.75 9.37 -20.51
N THR A 236 -9.93 9.30 -21.55
CA THR A 236 -10.23 8.50 -22.75
C THR A 236 -9.54 7.13 -22.70
N VAL A 237 -10.06 6.18 -23.47
CA VAL A 237 -9.47 4.84 -23.58
C VAL A 237 -8.06 4.94 -24.19
N GLU A 238 -7.88 5.86 -25.12
CA GLU A 238 -6.64 6.16 -25.83
C GLU A 238 -5.57 6.70 -24.86
N GLU A 239 -5.88 7.72 -24.06
CA GLU A 239 -4.93 8.29 -23.09
C GLU A 239 -4.52 7.27 -22.02
N LEU A 240 -5.46 6.47 -21.52
CA LEU A 240 -5.14 5.40 -20.58
C LEU A 240 -4.32 4.28 -21.23
N ASN A 241 -4.54 3.99 -22.52
CA ASN A 241 -3.69 3.05 -23.25
C ASN A 241 -2.25 3.56 -23.36
N ASP A 242 -2.06 4.84 -23.67
CA ASP A 242 -0.74 5.48 -23.73
C ASP A 242 -0.01 5.45 -22.37
N LEU A 243 -0.76 5.48 -21.26
CA LEU A 243 -0.22 5.31 -19.92
C LEU A 243 0.07 3.84 -19.53
N GLY A 244 -0.31 2.87 -20.37
CA GLY A 244 0.01 1.45 -20.21
C GLY A 244 -1.02 0.60 -19.45
N PHE A 245 -2.26 1.08 -19.32
CA PHE A 245 -3.37 0.34 -18.69
C PHE A 245 -3.87 -0.83 -19.56
N GLY A 246 -3.68 -0.73 -20.88
CA GLY A 246 -4.07 -1.77 -21.85
C GLY A 246 -5.57 -2.00 -21.86
N TYR A 247 -6.03 -3.25 -21.93
CA TYR A 247 -7.47 -3.56 -21.98
C TYR A 247 -8.29 -2.97 -20.81
N ARG A 248 -7.65 -2.65 -19.67
CA ARG A 248 -8.30 -2.04 -18.50
C ARG A 248 -8.71 -0.59 -18.73
N SER A 249 -8.14 0.09 -19.71
CA SER A 249 -8.52 1.45 -20.09
C SER A 249 -10.03 1.53 -20.34
N LYS A 250 -10.58 0.59 -21.12
CA LYS A 250 -12.02 0.47 -21.37
C LYS A 250 -12.81 0.25 -20.08
N TYR A 251 -12.30 -0.57 -19.16
CA TYR A 251 -12.99 -0.88 -17.91
C TYR A 251 -13.06 0.33 -16.98
N ILE A 252 -12.00 1.12 -16.90
CA ILE A 252 -11.96 2.36 -16.11
C ILE A 252 -12.99 3.36 -16.64
N VAL A 253 -12.93 3.67 -17.95
CA VAL A 253 -13.83 4.65 -18.57
C VAL A 253 -15.29 4.23 -18.43
N GLU A 254 -15.61 2.99 -18.80
CA GLU A 254 -16.99 2.51 -18.78
C GLU A 254 -17.51 2.33 -17.35
N SER A 255 -16.71 1.81 -16.42
CA SER A 255 -17.12 1.73 -15.00
C SER A 255 -17.34 3.13 -14.40
N CYS A 256 -16.50 4.12 -14.74
CA CYS A 256 -16.70 5.49 -14.28
C CYS A 256 -18.05 6.05 -14.74
N LYS A 257 -18.37 5.88 -16.02
CA LYS A 257 -19.68 6.26 -16.58
C LYS A 257 -20.83 5.55 -15.86
N GLN A 258 -20.75 4.23 -15.69
CA GLN A 258 -21.80 3.43 -15.05
C GLN A 258 -21.99 3.79 -13.57
N VAL A 259 -20.91 4.08 -12.84
CA VAL A 259 -20.99 4.56 -11.45
C VAL A 259 -21.73 5.90 -11.41
N ILE A 260 -21.40 6.84 -12.30
CA ILE A 260 -22.09 8.15 -12.39
C ILE A 260 -23.58 7.93 -12.70
N GLU A 261 -23.93 7.12 -13.69
CA GLU A 261 -25.31 6.80 -14.06
C GLU A 261 -26.12 6.15 -12.92
N LYS A 262 -25.45 5.38 -12.05
CA LYS A 262 -26.07 4.75 -10.88
C LYS A 262 -26.23 5.69 -9.67
N GLY A 263 -25.72 6.92 -9.72
CA GLY A 263 -25.79 7.91 -8.64
C GLY A 263 -24.44 8.35 -8.06
N GLY A 264 -23.33 8.04 -8.73
CA GLY A 264 -21.99 8.49 -8.37
C GLY A 264 -21.48 7.91 -7.04
N GLU A 265 -20.73 8.71 -6.29
CA GLU A 265 -20.16 8.29 -5.00
C GLU A 265 -21.24 7.94 -3.96
N GLN A 266 -22.41 8.56 -4.05
CA GLN A 266 -23.53 8.25 -3.15
C GLN A 266 -24.01 6.81 -3.33
N TRP A 267 -24.09 6.32 -4.58
CA TRP A 267 -24.43 4.92 -4.86
C TRP A 267 -23.42 3.96 -4.22
N LEU A 268 -22.12 4.22 -4.39
CA LEU A 268 -21.06 3.43 -3.77
C LEU A 268 -21.15 3.45 -2.23
N ASN A 269 -21.40 4.61 -1.62
CA ASN A 269 -21.53 4.72 -0.17
C ASN A 269 -22.77 3.99 0.37
N GLN A 270 -23.87 3.94 -0.39
CA GLN A 270 -25.05 3.14 -0.02
C GLN A 270 -24.77 1.63 -0.04
N LEU A 271 -23.85 1.15 -0.88
CA LEU A 271 -23.47 -0.27 -0.89
C LEU A 271 -22.78 -0.70 0.41
N LYS A 272 -22.10 0.20 1.12
CA LYS A 272 -21.50 -0.10 2.44
C LYS A 272 -22.51 -0.63 3.46
N LEU A 273 -23.77 -0.26 3.32
CA LEU A 273 -24.85 -0.63 4.22
C LEU A 273 -25.52 -1.96 3.86
N LYS A 274 -25.08 -2.60 2.77
CA LYS A 274 -25.68 -3.83 2.26
C LYS A 274 -24.83 -5.07 2.62
N PRO A 275 -25.47 -6.24 2.77
CA PRO A 275 -24.75 -7.50 2.92
C PRO A 275 -23.86 -7.80 1.71
N HIS A 276 -22.73 -8.46 1.97
CA HIS A 276 -21.71 -8.83 0.99
C HIS A 276 -22.25 -9.33 -0.36
N LEU A 277 -23.18 -10.29 -0.37
CA LEU A 277 -23.69 -10.88 -1.61
C LEU A 277 -24.47 -9.88 -2.48
N GLU A 278 -25.16 -8.92 -1.86
CA GLU A 278 -25.82 -7.83 -2.59
C GLU A 278 -24.79 -6.85 -3.15
N VAL A 279 -23.76 -6.52 -2.36
CA VAL A 279 -22.64 -5.67 -2.82
C VAL A 279 -21.94 -6.31 -4.01
N GLN A 280 -21.60 -7.61 -3.94
CA GLN A 280 -20.98 -8.34 -5.04
C GLN A 280 -21.87 -8.31 -6.28
N LYS A 281 -23.18 -8.57 -6.13
CA LYS A 281 -24.14 -8.55 -7.24
C LYS A 281 -24.20 -7.19 -7.91
N GLU A 282 -24.26 -6.10 -7.15
CA GLU A 282 -24.31 -4.73 -7.69
C GLU A 282 -23.00 -4.34 -8.38
N LEU A 283 -21.86 -4.58 -7.74
CA LEU A 283 -20.55 -4.23 -8.30
C LEU A 283 -20.22 -5.03 -9.57
N THR A 284 -20.66 -6.29 -9.66
CA THR A 284 -20.44 -7.10 -10.87
C THR A 284 -21.26 -6.67 -12.08
N THR A 285 -22.17 -5.70 -11.92
CA THR A 285 -22.82 -5.03 -13.07
C THR A 285 -21.88 -4.06 -13.78
N LEU A 286 -20.77 -3.66 -13.15
CA LEU A 286 -19.81 -2.71 -13.72
C LEU A 286 -18.88 -3.38 -14.74
N MET A 287 -18.59 -2.68 -15.83
CA MET A 287 -17.72 -3.18 -16.91
C MET A 287 -16.32 -3.53 -16.39
N GLY A 288 -15.96 -4.81 -16.54
CA GLY A 288 -14.67 -5.32 -16.09
C GLY A 288 -14.62 -5.71 -14.62
N VAL A 289 -15.69 -5.52 -13.83
CA VAL A 289 -15.72 -5.94 -12.43
C VAL A 289 -16.28 -7.36 -12.33
N GLY A 290 -15.39 -8.34 -12.22
CA GLY A 290 -15.77 -9.72 -11.88
C GLY A 290 -15.89 -9.93 -10.36
N LYS A 291 -16.37 -11.12 -9.94
CA LYS A 291 -16.57 -11.48 -8.52
C LYS A 291 -15.36 -11.15 -7.62
N LYS A 292 -14.15 -11.52 -8.05
CA LYS A 292 -12.92 -11.24 -7.28
C LYS A 292 -12.72 -9.74 -7.03
N VAL A 293 -12.91 -8.90 -8.05
CA VAL A 293 -12.75 -7.43 -7.90
C VAL A 293 -13.85 -6.89 -7.00
N ALA A 294 -15.09 -7.33 -7.20
CA ALA A 294 -16.22 -6.95 -6.36
C ALA A 294 -15.97 -7.32 -4.89
N ASP A 295 -15.40 -8.49 -4.60
CA ASP A 295 -15.10 -8.93 -3.24
C ASP A 295 -13.93 -8.18 -2.62
N CYS A 296 -12.89 -7.85 -3.40
CA CYS A 296 -11.83 -6.96 -2.93
C CYS A 296 -12.39 -5.60 -2.49
N VAL A 297 -13.27 -5.00 -3.30
CA VAL A 297 -13.92 -3.72 -2.99
C VAL A 297 -14.86 -3.88 -1.79
N SER A 298 -15.66 -4.95 -1.78
CA SER A 298 -16.57 -5.28 -0.66
C SER A 298 -15.81 -5.37 0.66
N LEU A 299 -14.68 -6.08 0.68
CA LEU A 299 -13.85 -6.30 1.85
C LEU A 299 -13.17 -5.01 2.31
N MET A 300 -12.51 -4.29 1.40
CA MET A 300 -11.57 -3.22 1.77
C MET A 300 -12.16 -1.80 1.71
N SER A 301 -13.41 -1.62 1.29
CA SER A 301 -14.06 -0.30 1.31
C SER A 301 -15.56 -0.32 1.63
N MET A 302 -16.20 -1.49 1.77
CA MET A 302 -17.65 -1.60 1.99
C MET A 302 -18.05 -2.37 3.24
N ASP A 303 -17.18 -2.43 4.26
CA ASP A 303 -17.53 -2.94 5.59
C ASP A 303 -18.10 -4.37 5.63
N ASN A 304 -17.67 -5.20 4.69
CA ASN A 304 -18.03 -6.61 4.61
C ASN A 304 -16.78 -7.48 4.90
N PRO A 305 -16.34 -7.60 6.17
CA PRO A 305 -15.12 -8.33 6.55
C PRO A 305 -15.19 -9.85 6.28
N ASN A 306 -16.39 -10.38 6.01
CA ASN A 306 -16.60 -11.76 5.59
C ASN A 306 -16.41 -12.00 4.08
N ALA A 307 -16.29 -10.94 3.26
CA ALA A 307 -16.09 -11.06 1.82
C ALA A 307 -14.73 -11.72 1.48
N VAL A 308 -14.76 -12.89 0.84
CA VAL A 308 -13.54 -13.64 0.48
C VAL A 308 -13.22 -13.45 -0.99
N ALA A 309 -12.16 -12.70 -1.29
CA ALA A 309 -11.74 -12.45 -2.67
C ALA A 309 -10.92 -13.64 -3.20
N ILE A 310 -11.54 -14.47 -4.05
CA ILE A 310 -10.92 -15.70 -4.56
C ILE A 310 -10.17 -15.38 -5.86
N ASP A 311 -8.85 -15.22 -5.73
CA ASP A 311 -7.93 -15.20 -6.86
C ASP A 311 -7.33 -16.59 -7.12
N THR A 312 -6.33 -16.67 -8.00
CA THR A 312 -5.65 -17.93 -8.30
C THR A 312 -4.94 -18.53 -7.08
N HIS A 313 -4.42 -17.70 -6.16
CA HIS A 313 -3.71 -18.18 -4.96
C HIS A 313 -4.68 -18.72 -3.92
N ILE A 314 -5.74 -17.98 -3.60
CA ILE A 314 -6.80 -18.42 -2.69
C ILE A 314 -7.51 -19.65 -3.25
N TYR A 315 -7.74 -19.71 -4.56
CA TYR A 315 -8.27 -20.90 -5.22
C TYR A 315 -7.35 -22.12 -5.02
N GLN A 316 -6.04 -21.96 -5.23
CA GLN A 316 -5.05 -23.03 -5.00
C GLN A 316 -4.97 -23.47 -3.54
N ILE A 317 -5.04 -22.53 -2.59
CA ILE A 317 -5.11 -22.85 -1.15
C ILE A 317 -6.38 -23.64 -0.86
N SER A 318 -7.53 -23.17 -1.34
CA SER A 318 -8.83 -23.80 -1.12
C SER A 318 -8.91 -25.20 -1.72
N LYS A 319 -8.34 -25.41 -2.91
CA LYS A 319 -8.31 -26.72 -3.58
C LYS A 319 -7.57 -27.80 -2.77
N LYS A 320 -6.57 -27.43 -1.97
CA LYS A 320 -5.86 -28.38 -1.09
C LYS A 320 -6.72 -28.89 0.06
N TYR A 321 -7.69 -28.08 0.50
CA TYR A 321 -8.43 -28.31 1.75
C TYR A 321 -9.93 -28.48 1.55
N LEU A 322 -10.42 -28.40 0.31
CA LEU A 322 -11.77 -28.78 -0.06
C LEU A 322 -11.68 -30.08 -0.88
N PRO A 323 -11.86 -31.26 -0.26
CA PRO A 323 -11.65 -32.56 -0.92
C PRO A 323 -12.47 -32.74 -2.20
N SER A 324 -13.66 -32.14 -2.27
CA SER A 324 -14.49 -32.13 -3.48
C SER A 324 -13.83 -31.45 -4.69
N LEU A 325 -12.77 -30.66 -4.48
CA LEU A 325 -12.02 -29.98 -5.53
C LEU A 325 -10.69 -30.61 -5.90
N ALA A 326 -10.18 -31.55 -5.09
CA ALA A 326 -8.83 -32.08 -5.25
C ALA A 326 -8.57 -32.58 -6.69
N ASN A 327 -9.56 -33.23 -7.29
CA ASN A 327 -9.49 -33.82 -8.63
C ASN A 327 -10.15 -32.99 -9.72
N SER A 328 -10.72 -31.82 -9.39
CA SER A 328 -11.40 -31.00 -10.40
C SER A 328 -10.38 -30.21 -11.22
N SER A 329 -10.30 -30.50 -12.52
CA SER A 329 -9.69 -29.62 -13.53
C SER A 329 -10.60 -28.45 -13.90
N SER A 330 -11.76 -28.31 -13.24
CA SER A 330 -12.74 -27.28 -13.56
C SER A 330 -12.16 -25.89 -13.39
N SER A 331 -12.44 -25.02 -14.36
CA SER A 331 -12.36 -23.58 -14.18
C SER A 331 -13.20 -23.14 -12.97
N LEU A 332 -12.86 -21.98 -12.39
CA LEU A 332 -13.58 -21.40 -11.27
C LEU A 332 -14.99 -20.96 -11.71
N THR A 333 -15.97 -21.87 -11.62
CA THR A 333 -17.37 -21.57 -11.96
C THR A 333 -18.01 -20.66 -10.90
N PRO A 334 -19.10 -19.93 -11.22
CA PRO A 334 -19.79 -19.09 -10.24
C PRO A 334 -20.26 -19.84 -8.99
N LYS A 335 -20.68 -21.11 -9.13
CA LYS A 335 -21.09 -21.98 -8.02
C LYS A 335 -19.89 -22.38 -7.17
N LEU A 336 -18.82 -22.81 -7.81
CA LEU A 336 -17.58 -23.17 -7.13
C LEU A 336 -16.99 -21.98 -6.34
N TYR A 337 -17.04 -20.78 -6.92
CA TYR A 337 -16.65 -19.55 -6.24
C TYR A 337 -17.44 -19.36 -4.94
N GLN A 338 -18.77 -19.55 -4.97
CA GLN A 338 -19.62 -19.44 -3.79
C GLN A 338 -19.31 -20.53 -2.75
N ASP A 339 -19.09 -21.77 -3.18
CA ASP A 339 -18.81 -22.88 -2.27
C ASP A 339 -17.48 -22.67 -1.53
N ILE A 340 -16.47 -22.10 -2.20
CA ILE A 340 -15.23 -21.69 -1.55
C ILE A 340 -15.49 -20.55 -0.56
N SER A 341 -16.23 -19.50 -0.95
CA SER A 341 -16.54 -18.40 -0.04
C SER A 341 -17.24 -18.91 1.23
N ASN A 342 -18.23 -19.78 1.09
CA ASN A 342 -18.98 -20.38 2.20
C ASN A 342 -18.07 -21.25 3.09
N LEU A 343 -17.14 -21.99 2.51
CA LEU A 343 -16.15 -22.77 3.28
C LEU A 343 -15.33 -21.86 4.19
N TRP A 344 -14.78 -20.78 3.63
CA TRP A 344 -13.96 -19.83 4.40
C TRP A 344 -14.76 -19.14 5.50
N GLU A 345 -15.99 -18.72 5.22
CA GLU A 345 -16.90 -18.14 6.23
C GLU A 345 -17.27 -19.16 7.32
N SER A 346 -17.48 -20.43 6.98
CA SER A 346 -17.74 -21.48 7.98
C SER A 346 -16.56 -21.74 8.92
N ILE A 347 -15.34 -21.44 8.48
CA ILE A 347 -14.09 -21.71 9.21
C ILE A 347 -13.64 -20.50 10.04
N PHE A 348 -13.70 -19.30 9.44
CA PHE A 348 -13.16 -18.07 10.03
C PHE A 348 -14.26 -17.10 10.50
N GLY A 349 -15.52 -17.41 10.22
CA GLY A 349 -16.69 -16.64 10.63
C GLY A 349 -16.85 -15.33 9.86
N ASP A 350 -17.49 -14.39 10.55
CA ASP A 350 -17.80 -13.01 10.13
C ASP A 350 -16.61 -12.16 9.65
N HIS A 351 -15.37 -12.59 9.85
CA HIS A 351 -14.17 -11.88 9.38
C HIS A 351 -13.28 -12.75 8.46
N ALA A 352 -13.90 -13.67 7.72
CA ALA A 352 -13.19 -14.60 6.85
C ALA A 352 -12.30 -13.93 5.79
N GLY A 353 -12.71 -12.78 5.22
CA GLY A 353 -11.90 -12.01 4.28
C GLY A 353 -10.64 -11.41 4.93
N TRP A 354 -10.72 -11.04 6.21
CA TRP A 354 -9.55 -10.61 6.94
C TRP A 354 -8.60 -11.79 7.24
N ALA A 355 -9.11 -12.94 7.65
CA ALA A 355 -8.29 -14.15 7.80
C ALA A 355 -7.62 -14.56 6.47
N GLN A 356 -8.34 -14.43 5.35
CA GLN A 356 -7.80 -14.60 4.00
C GLN A 356 -6.64 -13.64 3.72
N THR A 357 -6.72 -12.39 4.17
CA THR A 357 -5.65 -11.40 3.98
C THR A 357 -4.34 -11.83 4.66
N ILE A 358 -4.41 -12.48 5.83
CA ILE A 358 -3.24 -13.03 6.54
C ILE A 358 -2.58 -14.15 5.72
N LEU A 359 -3.38 -15.09 5.22
CA LEU A 359 -2.87 -16.20 4.40
C LEU A 359 -2.31 -15.71 3.06
N PHE A 360 -2.98 -14.75 2.43
CA PHE A 360 -2.53 -14.12 1.19
C PHE A 360 -1.21 -13.37 1.38
N ALA A 361 -1.03 -12.65 2.49
CA ALA A 361 0.21 -11.94 2.78
C ALA A 361 1.43 -12.88 2.83
N ASN A 362 1.26 -14.14 3.24
CA ASN A 362 2.33 -15.13 3.22
C ASN A 362 2.84 -15.46 1.80
N GLU A 363 2.01 -15.26 0.78
CA GLU A 363 2.37 -15.50 -0.62
C GLU A 363 3.06 -14.31 -1.29
N LEU A 364 2.97 -13.11 -0.70
CA LEU A 364 3.55 -11.91 -1.27
C LEU A 364 5.07 -11.91 -1.12
N SER A 365 5.76 -11.68 -2.24
CA SER A 365 7.22 -11.67 -2.29
C SER A 365 7.86 -10.64 -1.35
N VAL A 366 7.16 -9.53 -1.07
CA VAL A 366 7.64 -8.47 -0.17
C VAL A 366 7.87 -8.99 1.26
N PHE A 367 7.11 -10.02 1.64
CA PHE A 367 7.24 -10.69 2.94
C PHE A 367 8.00 -12.02 2.85
N LYS A 368 8.31 -12.52 1.65
CA LYS A 368 9.21 -13.66 1.49
C LYS A 368 10.63 -13.16 1.79
N GLU A 369 11.07 -13.34 3.04
CA GLU A 369 12.46 -13.08 3.44
C GLU A 369 13.39 -13.72 2.42
N LYS A 370 14.47 -13.04 2.02
CA LYS A 370 15.53 -13.62 1.19
C LYS A 370 16.09 -14.86 1.92
N SER A 371 15.45 -16.01 1.72
CA SER A 371 15.70 -17.23 2.49
C SER A 371 17.10 -17.80 2.25
N LYS A 372 17.89 -17.20 1.35
CA LYS A 372 19.32 -17.48 1.18
C LYS A 372 20.12 -17.22 2.47
N ASN A 373 19.86 -16.13 3.21
CA ASN A 373 20.65 -15.79 4.40
C ASN A 373 20.37 -16.69 5.62
N ILE A 374 19.20 -17.31 5.69
CA ILE A 374 18.82 -18.23 6.78
C ILE A 374 19.27 -19.66 6.47
N LYS A 375 19.18 -20.11 5.21
CA LYS A 375 19.72 -21.42 4.81
C LYS A 375 21.22 -21.50 5.04
N ILE A 376 21.99 -20.49 4.60
CA ILE A 376 23.44 -20.45 4.79
C ILE A 376 23.80 -20.40 6.29
N LYS A 377 23.08 -19.63 7.11
CA LYS A 377 23.26 -19.64 8.57
C LYS A 377 22.95 -20.99 9.22
N LYS A 378 21.88 -21.68 8.78
CA LYS A 378 21.53 -23.03 9.28
C LYS A 378 22.56 -24.07 8.85
N GLU A 379 23.03 -24.01 7.60
CA GLU A 379 24.07 -24.92 7.08
C GLU A 379 25.43 -24.68 7.74
N ILE A 380 25.79 -23.45 8.10
CA ILE A 380 27.02 -23.15 8.86
C ILE A 380 26.91 -23.59 10.32
N ASN A 381 25.75 -23.43 10.94
CA ASN A 381 25.52 -23.91 12.31
C ASN A 381 25.43 -25.45 12.39
N GLN A 382 25.05 -26.12 11.29
CA GLN A 382 25.03 -27.58 11.19
C GLN A 382 26.38 -28.16 10.73
N ASN A 383 27.19 -27.40 9.99
CA ASN A 383 28.52 -27.80 9.54
C ASN A 383 29.58 -26.80 10.02
N ASN A 384 30.05 -26.99 11.26
CA ASN A 384 31.11 -26.17 11.88
C ASN A 384 32.42 -26.11 11.07
N ASN A 385 32.62 -27.02 10.12
CA ASN A 385 33.86 -27.17 9.32
C ASN A 385 33.80 -26.59 7.89
N ASN A 386 32.70 -25.95 7.46
CA ASN A 386 32.62 -25.44 6.10
C ASN A 386 33.20 -24.03 5.96
N ASN A 387 34.55 -23.93 5.93
CA ASN A 387 35.29 -22.68 5.77
C ASN A 387 34.86 -21.90 4.52
N ASN A 388 34.50 -22.60 3.43
CA ASN A 388 34.04 -21.96 2.19
C ASN A 388 32.73 -21.18 2.37
N LEU A 389 31.72 -21.73 3.06
CA LEU A 389 30.47 -21.01 3.33
C LEU A 389 30.66 -19.84 4.31
N LYS A 390 31.58 -19.96 5.28
CA LYS A 390 31.94 -18.86 6.18
C LYS A 390 32.61 -17.71 5.41
N ILE A 391 33.49 -18.03 4.46
CA ILE A 391 34.11 -17.05 3.56
C ILE A 391 33.06 -16.40 2.66
N GLU A 392 32.12 -17.17 2.12
CA GLU A 392 31.05 -16.65 1.26
C GLU A 392 30.13 -15.67 2.00
N LEU A 393 29.70 -15.98 3.23
CA LEU A 393 28.96 -15.02 4.09
C LEU A 393 29.79 -13.78 4.45
N LYS A 394 31.10 -13.94 4.66
CA LYS A 394 31.97 -12.82 5.01
C LYS A 394 32.12 -11.88 3.81
N ASN A 395 32.35 -12.43 2.62
CA ASN A 395 32.43 -11.69 1.36
C ASN A 395 31.10 -11.01 1.03
N GLU A 396 29.95 -11.65 1.25
CA GLU A 396 28.64 -11.04 1.01
C GLU A 396 28.37 -9.90 1.98
N LYS A 397 28.69 -10.05 3.27
CA LYS A 397 28.62 -8.97 4.27
C LYS A 397 29.54 -7.80 3.95
N GLU A 398 30.76 -8.10 3.49
CA GLU A 398 31.75 -7.10 3.10
C GLU A 398 31.34 -6.36 1.83
N ASN A 399 30.77 -7.06 0.85
CA ASN A 399 30.16 -6.46 -0.34
C ASN A 399 28.96 -5.56 0.03
N LEU A 400 28.06 -6.01 0.90
CA LEU A 400 26.94 -5.19 1.40
C LEU A 400 27.43 -3.95 2.16
N LYS A 401 28.51 -4.08 2.94
CA LYS A 401 29.14 -2.95 3.65
C LYS A 401 29.81 -1.98 2.68
N ASN A 402 30.53 -2.49 1.68
CA ASN A 402 31.18 -1.70 0.63
C ASN A 402 30.16 -1.02 -0.28
N GLU A 403 29.03 -1.67 -0.58
CA GLU A 403 27.94 -1.09 -1.37
C GLU A 403 27.25 0.02 -0.58
N LYS A 404 27.00 -0.18 0.73
CA LYS A 404 26.52 0.88 1.64
C LYS A 404 27.51 2.05 1.75
N GLU A 405 28.81 1.79 1.87
CA GLU A 405 29.87 2.80 1.90
C GLU A 405 29.99 3.57 0.60
N ASN A 406 29.98 2.89 -0.55
CA ASN A 406 30.01 3.51 -1.88
C ASN A 406 28.78 4.36 -2.13
N LEU A 407 27.61 3.91 -1.65
CA LEU A 407 26.38 4.69 -1.72
C LEU A 407 26.47 5.96 -0.86
N LYS A 408 27.01 5.86 0.37
CA LYS A 408 27.33 7.03 1.22
C LYS A 408 28.31 7.99 0.53
N ARG A 409 29.39 7.49 -0.07
CA ARG A 409 30.40 8.32 -0.77
C ARG A 409 29.81 9.03 -1.99
N LYS A 410 28.99 8.36 -2.81
CA LYS A 410 28.31 8.96 -3.97
C LYS A 410 27.32 10.06 -3.57
N ILE A 411 26.67 9.93 -2.41
CA ILE A 411 25.79 10.97 -1.85
C ILE A 411 26.62 12.20 -1.42
N ILE A 412 27.81 11.98 -0.80
CA ILE A 412 28.71 13.06 -0.37
C ILE A 412 29.39 13.78 -1.56
N THR A 413 29.70 13.06 -2.65
CA THR A 413 30.32 13.69 -3.85
C THR A 413 29.32 14.53 -4.64
N ARG A 414 28.03 14.14 -4.68
CA ARG A 414 26.99 14.94 -5.35
C ARG A 414 26.65 16.24 -4.62
N SER A 415 26.72 16.26 -3.29
CA SER A 415 26.46 17.47 -2.48
C SER A 415 27.62 18.46 -2.43
N THR A 416 28.85 18.02 -2.76
CA THR A 416 30.05 18.88 -2.83
C THR A 416 30.30 19.48 -4.21
N THR A 417 29.78 18.88 -5.28
CA THR A 417 29.85 19.45 -6.65
C THR A 417 28.75 20.46 -6.97
N SER A 418 27.71 20.60 -6.14
CA SER A 418 26.60 21.56 -6.34
C SER A 418 26.72 22.85 -5.52
N THR A 419 27.81 23.04 -4.76
CA THR A 419 28.01 24.18 -3.83
C THR A 419 29.21 25.09 -4.19
N THR A 420 29.76 24.98 -5.40
CA THR A 420 30.92 25.79 -5.87
C THR A 420 30.62 26.72 -7.06
N SER A 421 29.37 27.13 -7.23
CA SER A 421 29.01 28.22 -8.15
C SER A 421 27.98 29.13 -7.47
N THR A 422 28.29 30.43 -7.39
CA THR A 422 27.48 31.57 -6.90
C THR A 422 27.78 32.03 -5.47
N THR A 423 28.93 32.70 -5.27
CA THR A 423 29.12 33.67 -4.18
C THR A 423 30.19 34.67 -4.59
N THR A 424 29.80 35.93 -4.83
CA THR A 424 30.47 37.19 -4.42
C THR A 424 30.07 38.35 -5.33
N ASN A 425 29.28 39.26 -4.76
CA ASN A 425 29.10 40.69 -5.04
C ASN A 425 27.87 41.06 -4.21
N THR A 426 27.86 41.97 -3.25
CA THR A 426 28.68 43.13 -2.88
C THR A 426 28.01 43.67 -1.61
N ILE A 427 28.73 44.35 -0.70
CA ILE A 427 28.26 45.51 0.11
C ILE A 427 29.24 45.74 1.29
N ASN A 428 29.95 46.87 1.20
CA ASN A 428 30.25 47.88 2.23
C ASN A 428 31.69 48.39 2.12
N ASP A 429 31.85 49.69 1.86
CA ASP A 429 32.52 50.59 2.80
C ASP A 429 32.40 52.07 2.38
N ASN A 430 31.70 52.82 3.24
CA ASN A 430 32.00 54.16 3.76
C ASN A 430 33.00 55.07 3.00
N LEU A 431 32.57 56.28 2.61
CA LEU A 431 33.05 57.59 3.14
C LEU A 431 32.71 58.79 2.23
N ASN A 432 31.84 59.64 2.76
CA ASN A 432 31.79 61.11 2.76
C ASN A 432 31.66 61.95 1.45
N PRO A 433 30.85 63.04 1.47
CA PRO A 433 30.43 63.79 0.30
C PRO A 433 31.23 65.08 0.09
N LYS A 434 31.24 65.60 -1.15
CA LYS A 434 31.30 67.05 -1.44
C LYS A 434 31.09 67.37 -2.92
N ASN A 435 30.07 68.21 -3.13
CA ASN A 435 30.07 69.40 -3.99
C ASN A 435 29.96 69.30 -5.53
N LYS A 436 28.86 69.93 -5.98
CA LYS A 436 28.76 71.02 -6.99
C LYS A 436 28.53 70.63 -8.47
N LYS A 437 27.27 70.87 -8.86
CA LYS A 437 26.78 71.78 -9.94
C LYS A 437 27.53 71.76 -11.28
N LYS A 438 26.81 71.41 -12.35
CA LYS A 438 26.36 72.30 -13.47
C LYS A 438 26.06 71.46 -14.73
N LYS A 439 24.79 71.31 -15.07
CA LYS A 439 24.12 71.94 -16.23
C LYS A 439 22.64 71.61 -16.19
#